data_AF-A0A2H9MWL9-F1
#
_entry.id   AF-A0A2H9MWL9-F1
#
_cell.length_a   1.000
_cell.length_b   1.000
_cell.length_c   1.000
_cell.angle_alpha   90.00
_cell.angle_beta   90.00
_cell.angle_gamma   90.00
#
_symmetry.space_group_name_H-M   'P 1'
#
loop_
_entity.id
_entity.type
_entity.pdbx_description
1 polymer ?
#
loop_
_entity_poly.entity_id
_entity_poly.type
_entity_poly.pdbx_seq_one_letter_code
_entity_poly.pdbx_strand_id
1 'polypeptide(L)'
;MVISGWSKKYSEIRKEFRYSEKQDKESAIILNSILVKNISDEKIREKIAGKTVFVIGAGPSLSSAIPILKKFKKVVKIVADSAVKPLIENGIKPNIVVTDLDGDEDSLIKVGKTDSIFVVHA
;
A
#
# COMPACT_ATOMS: atom_id res chain seq x y z
N MET A 1 -17.05 5.29 -0.55
CA MET A 1 -17.50 4.82 -1.88
C MET A 1 -17.08 3.37 -1.99
N VAL A 2 -18.02 2.42 -2.11
CA VAL A 2 -17.65 1.01 -2.32
C VAL A 2 -17.51 0.80 -3.82
N ILE A 3 -16.42 0.19 -4.28
CA ILE A 3 -16.22 -0.13 -5.69
C ILE A 3 -17.38 -1.05 -6.11
N SER A 4 -18.08 -0.70 -7.19
CA SER A 4 -19.20 -1.51 -7.70
C SER A 4 -18.73 -2.95 -7.94
N GLY A 5 -19.49 -3.92 -7.43
CA GLY A 5 -19.15 -5.35 -7.52
C GLY A 5 -18.21 -5.88 -6.44
N TRP A 6 -17.57 -5.02 -5.63
CA TRP A 6 -16.64 -5.47 -4.59
C TRP A 6 -17.31 -6.36 -3.53
N SER A 7 -18.49 -5.99 -3.03
CA SER A 7 -19.20 -6.80 -2.03
C SER A 7 -19.53 -8.20 -2.51
N LYS A 8 -19.86 -8.36 -3.81
CA LYS A 8 -20.10 -9.67 -4.41
C LYS A 8 -18.79 -10.47 -4.45
N LYS A 9 -17.71 -9.87 -4.95
CA LYS A 9 -16.40 -10.52 -5.05
C LYS A 9 -15.84 -10.93 -3.68
N TYR A 10 -15.97 -10.05 -2.68
CA TYR A 10 -15.60 -10.33 -1.30
C TYR A 10 -16.38 -11.54 -0.74
N SER A 11 -17.69 -11.61 -1.00
CA SER A 11 -18.47 -12.79 -0.59
C SER A 11 -18.03 -14.08 -1.29
N GLU A 12 -17.60 -14.02 -2.55
CA GLU A 12 -17.08 -15.18 -3.28
C GLU A 12 -15.76 -15.66 -2.67
N ILE A 13 -14.81 -14.75 -2.44
CA ILE A 13 -13.52 -15.04 -1.79
C ILE A 13 -13.76 -15.70 -0.43
N ARG A 14 -14.60 -15.11 0.41
CA ARG A 14 -14.90 -15.67 1.73
C ARG A 14 -15.47 -17.09 1.67
N LYS A 15 -16.33 -17.40 0.69
CA LYS A 15 -16.88 -18.75 0.52
C LYS A 15 -15.82 -19.74 0.07
N GLU A 16 -14.96 -19.32 -0.86
CA GLU A 16 -13.87 -20.15 -1.39
C GLU A 16 -12.86 -20.53 -0.30
N PHE A 17 -12.41 -19.54 0.48
CA PHE A 17 -11.45 -19.76 1.57
C PHE A 17 -12.09 -20.13 2.91
N ARG A 18 -13.43 -20.19 2.97
CA ARG A 18 -14.22 -20.47 4.19
C ARG A 18 -13.95 -19.49 5.34
N TYR A 19 -13.75 -18.22 5.01
CA TYR A 19 -13.51 -17.15 5.97
C TYR A 19 -14.81 -16.58 6.57
N SER A 20 -14.80 -16.38 7.88
CA SER A 20 -15.88 -15.71 8.61
C SER A 20 -15.78 -14.19 8.46
N GLU A 21 -16.89 -13.53 8.13
CA GLU A 21 -16.96 -12.06 8.09
C GLU A 21 -16.63 -11.44 9.43
N LYS A 22 -17.06 -12.12 10.49
CA LYS A 22 -16.90 -11.65 11.85
C LYS A 22 -15.42 -11.66 12.22
N GLN A 23 -14.73 -12.77 11.90
CA GLN A 23 -13.30 -12.90 12.19
C GLN A 23 -12.46 -11.93 11.35
N ASP A 24 -12.86 -11.70 10.09
CA ASP A 24 -12.24 -10.70 9.21
C ASP A 24 -12.32 -9.29 9.83
N LYS A 25 -13.52 -8.85 10.24
CA LYS A 25 -13.73 -7.58 10.95
C LYS A 25 -12.99 -7.50 12.28
N GLU A 26 -13.00 -8.57 13.07
CA GLU A 26 -12.26 -8.65 14.34
C GLU A 26 -10.76 -8.47 14.12
N SER A 27 -10.21 -9.08 13.06
CA SER A 27 -8.79 -8.95 12.70
C SER A 27 -8.42 -7.51 12.35
N ALA A 28 -9.25 -6.81 11.58
CA ALA A 28 -9.06 -5.39 11.27
C ALA A 28 -9.11 -4.50 12.53
N ILE A 29 -10.02 -4.78 13.47
CA ILE A 29 -10.11 -4.06 14.74
C ILE A 29 -8.85 -4.27 15.59
N ILE A 30 -8.38 -5.52 15.69
CA ILE A 30 -7.15 -5.87 16.43
C ILE A 30 -5.97 -5.13 15.82
N LEU A 31 -5.80 -5.18 14.49
CA LEU A 31 -4.73 -4.45 13.81
C LEU A 31 -4.77 -2.96 14.13
N ASN A 32 -5.95 -2.33 14.01
CA ASN A 32 -6.12 -0.91 14.33
C ASN A 32 -5.76 -0.59 15.79
N SER A 33 -5.99 -1.50 16.73
CA SER A 33 -5.60 -1.32 18.14
C SER A 33 -4.08 -1.38 18.37
N ILE A 34 -3.34 -2.07 17.49
CA ILE A 34 -1.87 -2.20 17.55
C ILE A 34 -1.20 -0.97 16.91
N LEU A 35 -1.85 -0.34 15.94
CA LEU A 35 -1.31 0.83 15.25
C LEU A 35 -1.29 2.06 16.17
N VAL A 36 -0.09 2.44 16.62
CA VAL A 36 0.12 3.48 17.66
C VAL A 36 0.15 4.91 17.11
N LYS A 37 0.24 5.09 15.78
CA LYS A 37 0.43 6.40 15.13
C LYS A 37 -0.57 6.63 14.01
N ASN A 38 -1.51 7.55 14.26
CA ASN A 38 -2.36 8.08 13.21
C ASN A 38 -1.68 9.29 12.59
N ILE A 39 -1.28 9.14 11.33
CA ILE A 39 -0.98 10.28 10.48
C ILE A 39 -2.31 10.88 10.05
N SER A 40 -2.45 12.20 10.19
CA SER A 40 -3.68 12.87 9.79
C SER A 40 -3.83 12.90 8.27
N ASP A 41 -5.09 12.88 7.82
CA ASP A 41 -5.44 12.95 6.40
C ASP A 41 -4.87 14.21 5.74
N GLU A 42 -4.74 15.32 6.47
CA GLU A 42 -4.14 16.56 5.99
C GLU A 42 -2.70 16.34 5.50
N LYS A 43 -1.89 15.55 6.21
CA LYS A 43 -0.50 15.29 5.84
C LYS A 43 -0.39 14.48 4.54
N ILE A 44 -1.36 13.59 4.30
CA ILE A 44 -1.46 12.87 3.02
C ILE A 44 -1.88 13.84 1.91
N ARG A 45 -2.92 14.66 2.15
CA ARG A 45 -3.41 15.68 1.21
C ARG A 45 -2.31 16.66 0.82
N GLU A 46 -1.54 17.19 1.76
CA GLU A 46 -0.40 18.07 1.50
C GLU A 46 0.64 17.43 0.57
N LYS A 47 0.84 16.11 0.66
CA LYS A 47 1.77 15.39 -0.22
C LYS A 47 1.23 15.19 -1.64
N ILE A 48 -0.08 15.05 -1.86
CA ILE A 48 -0.63 14.59 -3.15
C ILE A 48 -1.53 15.60 -3.87
N ALA A 49 -2.19 16.52 -3.16
CA ALA A 49 -3.18 17.42 -3.76
C ALA A 49 -2.51 18.39 -4.76
N GLY A 50 -3.09 18.49 -5.96
CA GLY A 50 -2.59 19.35 -7.04
C GLY A 50 -1.21 18.96 -7.59
N LYS A 51 -0.67 17.79 -7.21
CA LYS A 51 0.65 17.32 -7.62
C LYS A 51 0.52 16.11 -8.54
N THR A 52 1.46 15.99 -9.48
CA THR A 52 1.63 14.75 -10.24
C THR A 52 2.13 13.66 -9.31
N VAL A 53 1.49 12.50 -9.36
CA VAL A 53 1.83 11.32 -8.56
C VAL A 53 1.99 10.09 -9.46
N PHE A 54 2.82 9.14 -9.04
CA PHE A 54 2.82 7.79 -9.57
C PHE A 54 2.13 6.85 -8.60
N VAL A 55 1.17 6.08 -9.09
CA VAL A 55 0.57 4.95 -8.39
C VAL A 55 1.17 3.69 -8.98
N ILE A 56 1.86 2.91 -8.16
CA ILE A 56 2.72 1.82 -8.61
C ILE A 56 2.25 0.52 -7.97
N GLY A 57 1.75 -0.39 -8.80
CA GLY A 57 1.40 -1.76 -8.42
C GLY A 57 2.45 -2.78 -8.87
N ALA A 58 2.37 -3.99 -8.33
CA ALA A 58 3.28 -5.10 -8.61
C ALA A 58 2.93 -5.85 -9.92
N GLY A 59 2.42 -5.14 -10.92
CA GLY A 59 2.09 -5.74 -12.22
C GLY A 59 3.34 -6.17 -12.98
N PRO A 60 3.23 -7.11 -13.94
CA PRO A 60 4.37 -7.63 -14.69
C PRO A 60 5.13 -6.55 -15.49
N SER A 61 4.47 -5.43 -15.81
CA SER A 61 5.08 -4.28 -16.48
C SER A 61 5.99 -3.42 -15.58
N LEU A 62 6.02 -3.66 -14.27
CA LEU A 62 6.81 -2.86 -13.32
C LEU A 62 8.30 -2.89 -13.67
N SER A 63 8.84 -4.05 -14.03
CA SER A 63 10.25 -4.22 -14.40
C SER A 63 10.66 -3.28 -15.54
N SER A 64 9.83 -3.16 -16.58
CA SER A 64 10.05 -2.26 -17.72
C SER A 64 9.84 -0.78 -17.36
N ALA A 65 9.02 -0.48 -16.35
CA ALA A 65 8.74 0.89 -15.90
C ALA A 65 9.85 1.46 -14.99
N ILE A 66 10.58 0.62 -14.25
CA ILE A 66 11.62 1.04 -13.28
C ILE A 66 12.65 2.02 -13.87
N PRO A 67 13.24 1.80 -15.08
CA PRO A 67 14.19 2.75 -15.67
C PRO A 67 13.59 4.14 -15.91
N ILE A 68 12.29 4.22 -16.21
CA ILE A 68 11.57 5.48 -16.39
C ILE A 68 11.33 6.14 -15.03
N LEU A 69 10.83 5.38 -14.04
CA LEU A 69 10.58 5.87 -12.69
C LEU A 69 11.83 6.48 -12.03
N LYS A 70 13.02 5.91 -12.28
CA LYS A 70 14.32 6.43 -11.80
C LYS A 70 14.61 7.87 -12.27
N LYS A 71 14.10 8.28 -13.43
CA LYS A 71 14.29 9.64 -13.98
C LYS A 71 13.50 10.69 -13.20
N PHE A 72 12.43 10.30 -12.52
CA PHE A 72 11.48 11.18 -11.85
C PHE A 72 11.62 11.13 -10.31
N LYS A 73 12.80 11.46 -9.80
CA LYS A 73 13.12 11.36 -8.37
C LYS A 73 12.20 12.21 -7.47
N LYS A 74 11.80 13.40 -7.94
CA LYS A 74 10.98 14.37 -7.19
C LYS A 74 9.46 14.12 -7.24
N VAL A 75 8.99 13.23 -8.12
CA VAL A 75 7.56 12.90 -8.23
C VAL A 75 7.15 11.99 -7.06
N VAL A 76 5.99 12.25 -6.46
CA VAL A 76 5.48 11.46 -5.33
C VAL A 76 5.10 10.05 -5.81
N LYS A 77 5.55 9.04 -5.06
CA LYS A 77 5.33 7.62 -5.38
C LYS A 77 4.46 6.99 -4.30
N ILE A 78 3.26 6.60 -4.71
CA ILE A 78 2.32 5.79 -3.94
C ILE A 78 2.50 4.35 -4.41
N VAL A 79 2.93 3.48 -3.52
CA VAL A 79 3.39 2.12 -3.85
C VAL A 79 2.50 1.12 -3.15
N ALA A 80 1.91 0.19 -3.91
CA ALA A 80 1.17 -0.93 -3.36
C ALA A 80 2.13 -2.04 -2.91
N ASP A 81 1.89 -2.58 -1.72
CA ASP A 81 2.68 -3.59 -1.00
C ASP A 81 3.79 -4.29 -1.81
N SER A 82 3.45 -5.32 -2.60
CA SER A 82 4.45 -6.17 -3.26
C SER A 82 5.31 -5.43 -4.31
N ALA A 83 4.97 -4.19 -4.67
CA ALA A 83 5.81 -3.34 -5.52
C ALA A 83 6.94 -2.64 -4.74
N VAL A 84 6.92 -2.65 -3.41
CA VAL A 84 7.94 -2.02 -2.56
C VAL A 84 9.31 -2.65 -2.81
N LYS A 85 9.43 -3.98 -2.73
CA LYS A 85 10.70 -4.69 -2.89
C LYS A 85 11.41 -4.36 -4.22
N PRO A 86 10.79 -4.54 -5.41
CA PRO A 86 11.43 -4.21 -6.68
C PRO A 86 11.88 -2.75 -6.79
N LEU A 87 11.15 -1.82 -6.18
CA LEU A 87 11.50 -0.40 -6.18
C LEU A 87 12.72 -0.12 -5.31
N ILE A 88 12.75 -0.63 -4.07
CA ILE A 88 13.87 -0.37 -3.15
C ILE A 88 15.17 -1.03 -3.59
N GLU A 89 15.10 -2.23 -4.19
CA GLU A 89 16.26 -2.92 -4.79
C GLU A 89 16.84 -2.10 -5.95
N ASN A 90 15.98 -1.31 -6.60
CA ASN A 90 16.36 -0.39 -7.65
C ASN A 90 16.63 1.03 -7.16
N GLY A 91 16.77 1.25 -5.85
CA GLY A 91 17.10 2.56 -5.26
C GLY A 91 15.99 3.60 -5.43
N ILE A 92 14.75 3.18 -5.69
CA ILE A 92 13.58 4.05 -5.73
C ILE A 92 12.91 4.03 -4.37
N LYS A 93 12.85 5.20 -3.73
CA LYS A 93 12.21 5.36 -2.42
C LYS A 93 10.71 5.63 -2.56
N PRO A 94 9.83 4.85 -1.90
CA PRO A 94 8.41 5.18 -1.76
C PRO A 94 8.21 6.48 -0.98
N ASN A 95 7.11 7.19 -1.24
CA ASN A 95 6.68 8.30 -0.39
C ASN A 95 5.48 7.89 0.48
N ILE A 96 4.59 7.08 -0.10
CA ILE A 96 3.44 6.49 0.54
C ILE A 96 3.44 5.01 0.16
N VAL A 97 3.29 4.13 1.13
CA VAL A 97 3.09 2.68 0.95
C VAL A 97 1.66 2.37 1.36
N VAL A 98 0.95 1.62 0.51
CA VAL A 98 -0.40 1.10 0.79
C VAL A 98 -0.29 -0.42 0.89
N THR A 99 -0.65 -0.99 2.03
CA THR A 99 -0.28 -2.38 2.37
C THR A 99 -1.25 -3.00 3.38
N ASP A 100 -1.51 -4.29 3.24
CA ASP A 100 -2.12 -5.20 4.21
C ASP A 100 -1.09 -6.00 5.02
N LEU A 101 0.19 -5.62 4.89
CA LEU A 101 1.35 -6.16 5.61
C LEU A 101 1.64 -7.63 5.27
N ASP A 102 1.28 -8.08 4.06
CA ASP A 102 1.50 -9.46 3.61
C ASP A 102 2.66 -9.61 2.59
N GLY A 103 3.30 -8.49 2.21
CA GLY A 103 4.45 -8.50 1.32
C GLY A 103 5.79 -8.80 2.00
N ASP A 104 6.88 -8.36 1.35
CA ASP A 104 8.25 -8.62 1.81
C ASP A 104 8.56 -7.84 3.10
N GLU A 105 8.56 -8.55 4.23
CA GLU A 105 8.72 -7.98 5.57
C GLU A 105 9.98 -7.11 5.70
N ASP A 106 11.13 -7.61 5.24
CA ASP A 106 12.40 -6.88 5.30
C ASP A 106 12.33 -5.54 4.55
N SER A 107 11.72 -5.55 3.37
CA SER A 107 11.50 -4.34 2.57
C SER A 107 10.57 -3.36 3.27
N LEU A 108 9.46 -3.83 3.83
CA LEU A 108 8.49 -3.00 4.55
C LEU A 108 9.11 -2.39 5.81
N ILE A 109 9.85 -3.17 6.62
CA ILE A 109 10.57 -2.69 7.81
C ILE A 109 11.60 -1.63 7.40
N LYS A 110 12.37 -1.87 6.33
CA LYS A 110 13.37 -0.91 5.84
C LYS A 110 12.72 0.42 5.43
N VAL A 111 11.59 0.38 4.74
CA VAL A 111 10.85 1.60 4.35
C VAL A 111 10.18 2.25 5.55
N GLY A 112 9.68 1.47 6.52
CA GLY A 112 9.08 1.95 7.77
C GLY A 112 10.04 2.72 8.67
N LYS A 113 11.36 2.51 8.52
CA LYS A 113 12.42 3.30 9.19
C LYS A 113 12.69 4.65 8.50
N THR A 114 11.97 5.00 7.44
CA THR A 114 12.11 6.27 6.70
C THR A 114 10.93 7.23 7.00
N ASP A 115 10.90 8.39 6.35
CA ASP A 115 9.77 9.34 6.38
C ASP A 115 8.59 8.95 5.46
N SER A 116 8.58 7.71 4.97
CA SER A 116 7.47 7.17 4.18
C SER A 116 6.22 7.03 5.04
N ILE A 117 5.07 7.40 4.47
CA ILE A 117 3.77 7.21 5.12
C ILE A 117 3.28 5.80 4.80
N PHE A 118 2.86 5.05 5.81
CA PHE A 118 2.18 3.78 5.63
C PHE A 118 0.68 3.98 5.79
N VAL A 119 -0.07 3.60 4.77
CA VAL A 119 -1.51 3.47 4.79
C VAL A 119 -1.81 1.99 4.88
N VAL A 120 -2.09 1.53 6.09
CA VAL A 120 -2.35 0.13 6.37
C VAL A 120 -3.84 -0.13 6.20
N HIS A 121 -4.20 -1.19 5.48
CA HIS A 121 -5.57 -1.69 5.40
C HIS A 121 -5.66 -3.14 5.87
N ALA A 122 -6.83 -3.56 6.32
CA ALA A 122 -7.20 -4.92 6.66
C ALA A 122 -8.69 -5.10 6.42
#